data_AF-A0A1G2LQY4-F1
#
_entry.id   AF-A0A1G2LQY4-F1
#
_cell.length_a   1.000
_cell.length_b   1.000
_cell.length_c   1.000
_cell.angle_alpha   90.00
_cell.angle_beta   90.00
_cell.angle_gamma   90.00
#
_symmetry.space_group_name_H-M   'P 1'
#
loop_
_entity.id
_entity.type
_entity.pdbx_description
1 polymer ?
#
loop_
_entity_poly.entity_id
_entity_poly.type
_entity_poly.pdbx_seq_one_letter_code
_entity_poly.pdbx_strand_id
1 'polypeptide(L)'
;MINNNTKDKNKSLRLAAENSTTRKNLNGLVIKPGGRTALYSRRGVLVCVLKNKRDLDVLMAEKWYRIPAAYMPGHKFKYLAFYQPVSFGRRGKRILYYAEVLNCRIAKRKNLLPKEARHPRAENFYLKIRIGKIKKLPEQIRNVMPRRISFGFTTLEHLLKSKNILELYNIAETEKIMEKGLRMARIKSVSQYNVKCGNKRFRLDFAVFCKKGAIAVECDNKKAHSGKARVKKDKIKNALLKQCGWTIMRFSESKIVSDLDGCILQVKKAVGKLGGFTP
;
A
#
# COMPACT_ATOMS: atom_id res chain seq x y z
N MET A 1 -42.05 -2.52 7.01
CA MET A 1 -41.32 -2.33 5.73
C MET A 1 -40.00 -1.63 6.01
N ILE A 2 -38.88 -2.38 6.06
CA ILE A 2 -37.55 -1.83 6.32
C ILE A 2 -36.66 -2.23 5.15
N ASN A 3 -36.21 -1.23 4.41
CA ASN A 3 -35.52 -1.37 3.14
C ASN A 3 -34.00 -1.50 3.37
N ASN A 4 -33.41 -2.56 2.82
CA ASN A 4 -31.99 -2.87 2.91
C ASN A 4 -31.17 -2.04 1.92
N ASN A 5 -30.30 -1.14 2.40
CA ASN A 5 -29.33 -0.45 1.54
C ASN A 5 -27.89 -0.61 2.07
N THR A 6 -27.34 -1.81 1.90
CA THR A 6 -25.95 -2.19 2.23
C THR A 6 -25.01 -2.14 1.01
N LYS A 7 -25.43 -1.54 -0.12
CA LYS A 7 -24.65 -1.57 -1.38
C LYS A 7 -23.65 -0.44 -1.59
N ASP A 8 -23.67 0.64 -0.82
CA ASP A 8 -22.86 1.84 -1.14
C ASP A 8 -21.48 1.99 -0.47
N LYS A 9 -21.08 1.09 0.44
CA LYS A 9 -19.78 1.21 1.14
C LYS A 9 -18.57 0.59 0.40
N ASN A 10 -18.78 -0.03 -0.77
CA ASN A 10 -17.71 -0.65 -1.56
C ASN A 10 -17.21 0.19 -2.76
N LYS A 11 -17.76 1.40 -2.95
CA LYS A 11 -17.40 2.27 -4.10
C LYS A 11 -16.16 3.13 -3.84
N SER A 12 -15.84 3.44 -2.59
CA SER A 12 -14.78 4.39 -2.20
C SER A 12 -13.36 3.79 -2.11
N LEU A 13 -13.18 2.47 -2.29
CA LEU A 13 -11.87 1.80 -2.32
C LEU A 13 -11.31 1.58 -3.76
N ARG A 14 -12.03 2.05 -4.79
CA ARG A 14 -11.56 2.03 -6.19
C ARG A 14 -10.68 3.23 -6.58
N LEU A 15 -10.65 4.29 -5.78
CA LEU A 15 -10.09 5.59 -6.21
C LEU A 15 -8.55 5.73 -6.20
N ALA A 16 -7.79 4.71 -5.77
CA ALA A 16 -6.32 4.77 -5.84
C ALA A 16 -5.70 3.95 -6.99
N ALA A 17 -6.53 3.37 -7.86
CA ALA A 17 -6.10 2.61 -9.04
C ALA A 17 -6.54 3.23 -10.37
N GLU A 18 -7.11 4.44 -10.37
CA GLU A 18 -7.74 5.03 -11.56
C GLU A 18 -7.05 6.28 -12.14
N ASN A 19 -5.97 6.79 -11.57
CA ASN A 19 -5.25 7.95 -12.13
C ASN A 19 -3.94 7.57 -12.83
N SER A 20 -4.05 6.96 -14.02
CA SER A 20 -3.22 7.31 -15.19
C SER A 20 -3.87 6.80 -16.49
N THR A 21 -4.77 7.63 -17.03
CA THR A 21 -4.96 7.86 -18.46
C THR A 21 -5.51 6.72 -19.35
N THR A 22 -6.70 7.02 -19.91
CA THR A 22 -7.30 6.55 -21.17
C THR A 22 -7.92 5.14 -21.27
N ARG A 23 -9.26 5.12 -21.12
CA ARG A 23 -10.13 4.42 -22.07
C ARG A 23 -9.95 5.05 -23.45
N LYS A 24 -9.23 4.39 -24.35
CA LYS A 24 -9.43 4.37 -25.82
C LYS A 24 -8.36 3.43 -26.41
N ASN A 25 -8.77 2.67 -27.41
CA ASN A 25 -8.02 1.67 -28.20
C ASN A 25 -8.20 0.21 -27.78
N LEU A 26 -9.37 -0.31 -28.13
CA LEU A 26 -9.63 -1.73 -28.36
C LEU A 26 -9.12 -2.22 -29.74
N ASN A 27 -8.45 -1.36 -30.53
CA ASN A 27 -7.90 -1.72 -31.84
C ASN A 27 -6.37 -1.56 -31.80
N GLY A 28 -5.65 -2.68 -31.85
CA GLY A 28 -4.19 -2.65 -31.91
C GLY A 28 -3.45 -3.93 -31.55
N LEU A 29 -4.14 -5.03 -31.23
CA LEU A 29 -3.49 -6.34 -31.09
C LEU A 29 -3.80 -7.20 -32.33
N VAL A 30 -3.08 -6.95 -33.42
CA VAL A 30 -3.02 -7.89 -34.53
C VAL A 30 -2.29 -9.14 -34.02
N ILE A 31 -3.05 -10.18 -33.70
CA ILE A 31 -2.52 -11.49 -33.34
C ILE A 31 -2.15 -12.19 -34.65
N LYS A 32 -0.86 -12.14 -35.04
CA LYS A 32 -0.34 -13.08 -36.05
C LYS A 32 0.06 -14.40 -35.38
N PRO A 33 -0.28 -15.57 -35.96
CA PRO A 33 0.20 -16.84 -35.45
C PRO A 33 1.73 -16.89 -35.62
N GLY A 34 2.45 -17.07 -34.51
CA GLY A 34 3.92 -17.21 -34.49
C GLY A 34 4.75 -16.00 -34.04
N GLY A 35 4.15 -14.85 -33.71
CA GLY A 35 4.88 -13.62 -33.37
C GLY A 35 5.04 -13.33 -31.86
N ARG A 36 6.26 -12.99 -31.41
CA ARG A 36 6.60 -12.62 -30.03
C ARG A 36 5.76 -11.43 -29.54
N THR A 37 5.04 -11.59 -28.43
CA THR A 37 4.22 -10.51 -27.83
C THR A 37 5.12 -9.46 -27.17
N ALA A 38 5.17 -8.24 -27.73
CA ALA A 38 6.05 -7.16 -27.29
C ALA A 38 5.58 -6.46 -26.01
N LEU A 39 5.77 -7.14 -24.85
CA LEU A 39 5.51 -6.61 -23.50
C LEU A 39 6.69 -5.86 -22.88
N TYR A 40 7.73 -5.53 -23.65
CA TYR A 40 9.02 -5.11 -23.09
C TYR A 40 9.15 -3.60 -22.90
N SER A 41 9.26 -3.15 -21.64
CA SER A 41 9.96 -1.93 -21.24
C SER A 41 11.27 -2.35 -20.57
N ARG A 42 12.42 -1.82 -21.01
CA ARG A 42 13.76 -2.31 -20.57
C ARG A 42 13.95 -2.35 -19.05
N ARG A 43 13.17 -1.57 -18.27
CA ARG A 43 13.32 -1.46 -16.81
C ARG A 43 12.02 -1.68 -16.01
N GLY A 44 10.90 -1.99 -16.67
CA GLY A 44 9.61 -2.15 -16.00
C GLY A 44 9.54 -3.43 -15.15
N VAL A 45 9.02 -3.33 -13.93
CA VAL A 45 8.79 -4.45 -13.01
C VAL A 45 7.30 -4.54 -12.69
N LEU A 46 6.74 -5.73 -12.81
CA LEU A 46 5.43 -6.06 -12.26
C LEU A 46 5.60 -6.78 -10.92
N VAL A 47 5.07 -6.20 -9.85
CA VAL A 47 4.94 -6.87 -8.55
C VAL A 47 3.75 -7.82 -8.61
N CYS A 48 4.03 -9.11 -8.46
CA CYS A 48 3.08 -10.21 -8.45
C CYS A 48 2.85 -10.74 -7.03
N VAL A 49 1.76 -11.48 -6.83
CA VAL A 49 1.43 -12.07 -5.52
C VAL A 49 1.49 -13.60 -5.59
N LEU A 50 2.34 -14.21 -4.77
CA LEU A 50 2.33 -15.66 -4.56
C LEU A 50 1.33 -15.96 -3.45
N LYS A 51 0.21 -16.64 -3.72
CA LYS A 51 -0.86 -16.74 -2.72
C LYS A 51 -0.49 -17.66 -1.55
N ASN A 52 0.29 -18.69 -1.83
CA ASN A 52 0.64 -19.75 -0.88
C ASN A 52 1.98 -20.42 -1.25
N LYS A 53 2.46 -21.30 -0.36
CA LYS A 53 3.73 -22.02 -0.55
C LYS A 53 3.76 -22.83 -1.85
N ARG A 54 2.65 -23.49 -2.20
CA ARG A 54 2.53 -24.25 -3.47
C ARG A 54 2.82 -23.39 -4.70
N ASP A 55 2.33 -22.15 -4.75
CA ASP A 55 2.65 -21.24 -5.85
C ASP A 55 4.14 -20.87 -5.90
N LEU A 56 4.81 -20.74 -4.74
CA LEU A 56 6.25 -20.54 -4.68
C LEU A 56 7.02 -21.77 -5.16
N ASP A 57 6.58 -22.96 -4.78
CA ASP A 57 7.23 -24.21 -5.18
C ASP A 57 7.14 -24.42 -6.70
N VAL A 58 5.98 -24.18 -7.30
CA VAL A 58 5.79 -24.18 -8.78
C VAL A 58 6.68 -23.13 -9.44
N LEU A 59 6.73 -21.91 -8.90
CA LEU A 59 7.61 -20.86 -9.43
C LEU A 59 9.08 -21.31 -9.44
N MET A 60 9.53 -21.90 -8.32
CA MET A 60 10.92 -22.31 -8.12
C MET A 60 11.30 -23.52 -8.99
N ALA A 61 10.44 -24.53 -9.09
CA ALA A 61 10.70 -25.76 -9.82
C ALA A 61 10.47 -25.59 -11.33
N GLU A 62 9.35 -24.98 -11.72
CA GLU A 62 8.89 -24.97 -13.12
C GLU A 62 9.21 -23.66 -13.86
N LYS A 63 9.74 -22.64 -13.17
CA LYS A 63 10.17 -21.34 -13.75
C LYS A 63 9.09 -20.64 -14.57
N TRP A 64 7.86 -20.61 -14.06
CA TRP A 64 6.78 -19.81 -14.64
C TRP A 64 5.82 -19.25 -13.58
N TYR A 65 5.11 -18.17 -13.94
CA TYR A 65 4.07 -17.54 -13.14
C TYR A 65 2.79 -17.36 -13.97
N ARG A 66 1.65 -17.12 -13.30
CA ARG A 66 0.35 -16.92 -13.98
C ARG A 66 -0.44 -15.73 -13.47
N ILE A 67 -1.10 -15.05 -14.40
CA ILE A 67 -2.04 -13.96 -14.12
C ILE A 67 -3.37 -14.31 -14.80
N PRO A 68 -4.54 -14.25 -14.11
CA PRO A 68 -5.82 -14.41 -14.80
C PRO A 68 -5.94 -13.35 -15.90
N ALA A 69 -6.36 -13.72 -17.11
CA ALA A 69 -6.39 -12.81 -18.26
C ALA A 69 -7.27 -11.56 -18.03
N ALA A 70 -8.34 -11.70 -17.22
CA ALA A 70 -9.18 -10.57 -16.80
C ALA A 70 -8.46 -9.49 -15.97
N TYR A 71 -7.28 -9.80 -15.42
CA TYR A 71 -6.42 -8.86 -14.68
C TYR A 71 -5.08 -8.65 -15.40
N MET A 72 -5.06 -8.85 -16.72
CA MET A 72 -3.84 -8.68 -17.49
C MET A 72 -3.30 -7.26 -17.32
N PRO A 73 -2.00 -7.09 -17.05
CA PRO A 73 -1.44 -5.75 -16.84
C PRO A 73 -1.44 -4.95 -18.14
N GLY A 74 -1.89 -3.69 -18.10
CA GLY A 74 -1.91 -2.80 -19.28
C GLY A 74 -0.53 -2.24 -19.65
N HIS A 75 0.39 -2.11 -18.69
CA HIS A 75 1.74 -1.60 -18.94
C HIS A 75 2.75 -2.70 -19.26
N LYS A 76 3.76 -2.34 -20.05
CA LYS A 76 4.89 -3.21 -20.41
C LYS A 76 5.83 -3.43 -19.23
N PHE A 77 6.32 -4.65 -19.04
CA PHE A 77 7.26 -5.04 -17.98
C PHE A 77 8.27 -6.07 -18.51
N LYS A 78 9.50 -5.99 -18.00
CA LYS A 78 10.58 -6.94 -18.31
C LYS A 78 10.86 -7.88 -17.14
N TYR A 79 10.46 -7.52 -15.92
CA TYR A 79 10.70 -8.31 -14.73
C TYR A 79 9.43 -8.55 -13.94
N LEU A 80 9.40 -9.67 -13.23
CA LEU A 80 8.43 -9.96 -12.18
C LEU A 80 9.12 -9.91 -10.82
N ALA A 81 8.48 -9.30 -9.83
CA ALA A 81 8.87 -9.38 -8.42
C ALA A 81 7.77 -10.09 -7.63
N PHE A 82 8.12 -10.95 -6.66
CA PHE A 82 7.16 -11.85 -6.04
C PHE A 82 6.90 -11.51 -4.58
N TYR A 83 5.74 -10.91 -4.31
CA TYR A 83 5.26 -10.66 -2.96
C TYR A 83 4.68 -11.92 -2.30
N GLN A 84 5.17 -12.22 -1.11
CA GLN A 84 4.72 -13.29 -0.23
C GLN A 84 3.80 -12.68 0.86
N PRO A 85 2.49 -12.97 0.86
CA PRO A 85 1.56 -12.47 1.86
C PRO A 85 1.73 -13.17 3.22
N VAL A 86 0.88 -12.81 4.19
CA VAL A 86 0.94 -13.32 5.56
C VAL A 86 0.79 -14.85 5.68
N SER A 87 0.21 -15.52 4.67
CA SER A 87 0.10 -16.98 4.60
C SER A 87 1.46 -17.70 4.61
N PHE A 88 2.57 -17.00 4.41
CA PHE A 88 3.93 -17.54 4.51
C PHE A 88 4.54 -17.43 5.93
N GLY A 89 3.77 -17.00 6.94
CA GLY A 89 4.22 -16.92 8.33
C GLY A 89 5.43 -15.98 8.49
N ARG A 90 6.48 -16.46 9.19
CA ARG A 90 7.75 -15.70 9.40
C ARG A 90 8.46 -15.32 8.09
N ARG A 91 8.16 -16.01 6.99
CA ARG A 91 8.71 -15.75 5.65
C ARG A 91 7.76 -14.95 4.76
N GLY A 92 6.65 -14.44 5.31
CA GLY A 92 5.68 -13.63 4.61
C GLY A 92 5.89 -12.13 4.77
N LYS A 93 4.90 -11.37 4.28
CA LYS A 93 4.86 -9.90 4.27
C LYS A 93 6.11 -9.29 3.63
N ARG A 94 6.60 -9.87 2.54
CA ARG A 94 7.84 -9.40 1.89
C ARG A 94 7.91 -9.71 0.41
N ILE A 95 8.80 -9.00 -0.28
CA ILE A 95 9.34 -9.37 -1.60
C ILE A 95 10.79 -9.75 -1.37
N LEU A 96 11.17 -10.93 -1.84
CA LEU A 96 12.56 -11.43 -1.76
C LEU A 96 13.10 -11.87 -3.11
N TYR A 97 12.22 -12.26 -4.03
CA TYR A 97 12.59 -12.86 -5.29
C TYR A 97 12.08 -12.02 -6.45
N TYR A 98 12.87 -11.98 -7.52
CA TYR A 98 12.48 -11.41 -8.80
C TYR A 98 13.10 -12.20 -9.95
N ALA A 99 12.54 -12.09 -11.15
CA ALA A 99 13.04 -12.76 -12.34
C ALA A 99 12.70 -11.98 -13.61
N GLU A 100 13.52 -12.14 -14.64
CA GLU A 100 13.24 -11.61 -15.97
C GLU A 100 12.15 -12.43 -16.67
N VAL A 101 11.28 -11.75 -17.43
CA VAL A 101 10.28 -12.37 -18.29
C VAL A 101 10.94 -12.83 -19.58
N LEU A 102 10.78 -14.11 -19.93
CA LEU A 102 11.30 -14.67 -21.18
C LEU A 102 10.23 -14.70 -22.27
N ASN A 103 9.03 -15.17 -21.93
CA ASN A 103 7.89 -15.17 -22.83
C ASN A 103 6.56 -15.25 -22.08
N CYS A 104 5.49 -14.93 -22.80
CA CYS A 104 4.13 -14.99 -22.33
C CYS A 104 3.27 -15.76 -23.32
N ARG A 105 2.33 -16.58 -22.83
CA ARG A 105 1.30 -17.21 -23.65
C ARG A 105 -0.01 -17.31 -22.89
N ILE A 106 -1.13 -17.30 -23.60
CA ILE A 106 -2.46 -17.51 -23.01
C ILE A 106 -2.72 -19.02 -22.93
N ALA A 107 -3.25 -19.49 -21.80
CA ALA A 107 -3.65 -20.88 -21.59
C ALA A 107 -4.81 -20.98 -20.59
N LYS A 108 -5.61 -22.04 -20.67
CA LYS A 108 -6.64 -22.34 -19.67
C LYS A 108 -6.01 -22.76 -18.34
N ARG A 109 -6.67 -22.45 -17.21
CA ARG A 109 -6.16 -22.82 -15.88
C ARG A 109 -5.91 -24.32 -15.75
N LYS A 110 -6.83 -25.16 -16.22
CA LYS A 110 -6.69 -26.63 -16.14
C LYS A 110 -5.44 -27.15 -16.85
N ASN A 111 -5.02 -26.50 -17.95
CA ASN A 111 -3.80 -26.85 -18.67
C ASN A 111 -2.53 -26.37 -17.95
N LEU A 112 -2.63 -25.33 -17.13
CA LEU A 112 -1.53 -24.82 -16.29
C LEU A 112 -1.40 -25.56 -14.96
N LEU A 113 -2.53 -26.05 -14.43
CA LEU A 113 -2.62 -26.74 -13.15
C LEU A 113 -3.51 -27.98 -13.32
N PRO A 114 -2.97 -29.08 -13.89
CA PRO A 114 -3.75 -30.28 -14.17
C PRO A 114 -4.41 -30.88 -12.93
N LYS A 115 -3.73 -30.81 -11.77
CA LYS A 115 -4.26 -31.23 -10.46
C LYS A 115 -5.46 -30.41 -9.97
N GLU A 116 -5.86 -29.35 -10.67
CA GLU A 116 -7.00 -28.49 -10.35
C GLU A 116 -8.06 -28.49 -11.47
N ALA A 117 -8.18 -29.58 -12.22
CA ALA A 117 -9.10 -29.70 -13.35
C ALA A 117 -10.58 -29.39 -12.99
N ARG A 118 -11.01 -29.69 -11.76
CA ARG A 118 -12.38 -29.42 -11.26
C ARG A 118 -12.54 -28.06 -10.56
N HIS A 119 -11.54 -27.18 -10.60
CA HIS A 119 -11.62 -25.86 -9.97
C HIS A 119 -12.73 -25.02 -10.64
N PRO A 120 -13.49 -24.18 -9.92
CA PRO A 120 -14.51 -23.27 -10.50
C PRO A 120 -14.01 -22.28 -11.57
N ARG A 121 -12.70 -22.27 -11.86
CA ARG A 121 -12.04 -21.38 -12.82
C ARG A 121 -11.14 -22.18 -13.77
N ALA A 122 -11.38 -23.49 -13.88
CA ALA A 122 -10.59 -24.41 -14.69
C ALA A 122 -10.54 -23.98 -16.17
N GLU A 123 -11.66 -23.50 -16.69
CA GLU A 123 -11.80 -23.04 -18.07
C GLU A 123 -11.34 -21.60 -18.30
N ASN A 124 -11.14 -20.80 -17.24
CA ASN A 124 -10.74 -19.41 -17.38
C ASN A 124 -9.35 -19.30 -18.00
N PHE A 125 -9.15 -18.28 -18.84
CA PHE A 125 -7.86 -17.96 -19.43
C PHE A 125 -6.91 -17.28 -18.45
N TYR A 126 -5.66 -17.68 -18.52
CA TYR A 126 -4.54 -17.13 -17.76
C TYR A 126 -3.39 -16.83 -18.72
N LEU A 127 -2.70 -15.72 -18.45
CA LEU A 127 -1.38 -15.45 -19.00
C LEU A 127 -0.36 -16.32 -18.25
N LYS A 128 0.23 -17.31 -18.92
CA LYS A 128 1.42 -18.03 -18.45
C LYS A 128 2.65 -17.24 -18.84
N ILE A 129 3.46 -16.88 -17.86
CA ILE A 129 4.69 -16.11 -18.03
C ILE A 129 5.87 -17.03 -17.70
N ARG A 130 6.69 -17.39 -18.69
CA ARG A 130 7.96 -18.07 -18.42
C ARG A 130 8.97 -17.03 -17.94
N ILE A 131 9.75 -17.42 -16.94
CA ILE A 131 10.75 -16.55 -16.33
C ILE A 131 12.14 -17.16 -16.43
N GLY A 132 13.15 -16.30 -16.38
CA GLY A 132 14.56 -16.69 -16.34
C GLY A 132 14.99 -17.12 -14.94
N LYS A 133 16.30 -16.99 -14.67
CA LYS A 133 16.88 -17.27 -13.36
C LYS A 133 16.19 -16.42 -12.29
N ILE A 134 15.71 -17.08 -11.24
CA ILE A 134 15.14 -16.41 -10.07
C ILE A 134 16.30 -15.85 -9.25
N LYS A 135 16.29 -14.54 -9.05
CA LYS A 135 17.31 -13.80 -8.30
C LYS A 135 16.74 -13.42 -6.93
N LYS A 136 17.59 -13.44 -5.91
CA LYS A 136 17.30 -12.85 -4.59
C LYS A 136 17.61 -11.36 -4.65
N LEU A 137 16.78 -10.55 -4.01
CA LEU A 137 17.11 -9.15 -3.76
C LEU A 137 18.27 -9.07 -2.74
N PRO A 138 19.14 -8.06 -2.85
CA PRO A 138 20.18 -7.79 -1.83
C PRO A 138 19.55 -7.59 -0.45
N GLU A 139 18.47 -6.82 -0.40
CA GLU A 139 17.67 -6.55 0.79
C GLU A 139 16.21 -6.96 0.55
N GLN A 140 15.58 -7.58 1.55
CA GLN A 140 14.17 -7.96 1.44
C GLN A 140 13.28 -6.71 1.60
N ILE A 141 12.37 -6.48 0.65
CA ILE A 141 11.38 -5.40 0.77
C ILE A 141 10.29 -5.87 1.72
N ARG A 142 10.17 -5.23 2.89
CA ARG A 142 9.16 -5.60 3.90
C ARG A 142 7.87 -4.82 3.74
N ASN A 143 6.76 -5.52 3.90
CA ASN A 143 5.46 -4.91 4.14
C ASN A 143 5.31 -4.66 5.66
N VAL A 144 6.14 -3.73 6.16
CA VAL A 144 6.29 -3.39 7.58
C VAL A 144 4.94 -3.05 8.22
N MET A 145 4.10 -2.33 7.47
CA MET A 145 2.71 -2.05 7.81
C MET A 145 1.81 -2.80 6.83
N PRO A 146 1.18 -3.94 7.22
CA PRO A 146 0.61 -4.86 6.24
C PRO A 146 -0.42 -4.23 5.30
N ARG A 147 -0.04 -3.81 4.10
CA ARG A 147 -0.96 -3.37 3.04
C ARG A 147 -1.45 -4.55 2.22
N ARG A 148 -2.68 -4.48 1.73
CA ARG A 148 -3.14 -5.45 0.73
C ARG A 148 -2.39 -5.16 -0.56
N ILE A 149 -1.52 -6.08 -0.96
CA ILE A 149 -0.77 -5.98 -2.20
C ILE A 149 -1.56 -6.71 -3.28
N SER A 150 -1.83 -6.01 -4.38
CA SER A 150 -2.30 -6.57 -5.64
C SER A 150 -1.17 -6.52 -6.67
N PHE A 151 -1.49 -6.78 -7.94
CA PHE A 151 -0.59 -6.44 -9.03
C PHE A 151 -0.31 -4.93 -9.00
N GLY A 152 0.96 -4.55 -9.13
CA GLY A 152 1.41 -3.16 -9.11
C GLY A 152 2.70 -3.00 -9.92
N PHE A 153 2.92 -1.80 -10.45
CA PHE A 153 4.08 -1.50 -11.28
C PHE A 153 5.13 -0.69 -10.52
N THR A 154 6.39 -0.95 -10.83
CA THR A 154 7.55 -0.18 -10.35
C THR A 154 8.70 -0.31 -11.36
N THR A 155 9.86 0.24 -11.04
CA THR A 155 11.09 0.12 -11.85
C THR A 155 12.05 -0.87 -11.21
N LEU A 156 12.96 -1.43 -12.02
CA LEU A 156 14.02 -2.29 -11.50
C LEU A 156 14.91 -1.56 -10.49
N GLU A 157 15.15 -0.27 -10.72
CA GLU A 157 15.93 0.56 -9.80
C GLU A 157 15.27 0.66 -8.43
N HIS A 158 13.98 0.99 -8.37
CA HIS A 158 13.24 1.07 -7.12
C HIS A 158 13.20 -0.30 -6.43
N LEU A 159 12.92 -1.37 -7.18
CA LEU A 159 12.94 -2.73 -6.64
C LEU A 159 14.26 -3.08 -5.94
N LEU A 160 15.40 -2.67 -6.50
CA LEU A 160 16.71 -3.00 -5.96
C LEU A 160 17.13 -2.12 -4.77
N LYS A 161 16.57 -0.91 -4.64
CA LYS A 161 16.94 0.07 -3.60
C LYS A 161 15.97 0.12 -2.41
N SER A 162 14.69 -0.23 -2.62
CA SER A 162 13.67 -0.10 -1.59
C SER A 162 13.83 -1.10 -0.45
N LYS A 163 13.50 -0.65 0.77
CA LYS A 163 13.49 -1.47 1.99
C LYS A 163 12.06 -1.86 2.40
N ASN A 164 11.07 -1.09 1.96
CA ASN A 164 9.66 -1.34 2.26
C ASN A 164 8.74 -1.05 1.07
N ILE A 165 7.48 -1.46 1.21
CA ILE A 165 6.46 -1.35 0.16
C ILE A 165 6.13 0.11 -0.21
N LEU A 166 6.21 1.05 0.74
CA LEU A 166 5.94 2.47 0.46
C LEU A 166 7.01 3.05 -0.46
N GLU A 167 8.28 2.83 -0.12
CA GLU A 167 9.42 3.21 -0.97
C GLU A 167 9.32 2.57 -2.36
N LEU A 168 8.94 1.28 -2.44
CA LEU A 168 8.81 0.56 -3.71
C LEU A 168 7.85 1.23 -4.70
N TYR A 169 6.74 1.77 -4.18
CA TYR A 169 5.71 2.43 -4.96
C TYR A 169 5.80 3.97 -4.91
N ASN A 170 6.87 4.51 -4.33
CA ASN A 170 7.05 5.94 -4.11
C ASN A 170 5.85 6.61 -3.41
N ILE A 171 5.22 5.88 -2.48
CA ILE A 171 4.10 6.39 -1.68
C ILE A 171 4.72 7.09 -0.48
N ALA A 172 4.43 8.39 -0.32
CA ALA A 172 4.87 9.15 0.85
C ALA A 172 4.26 8.57 2.14
N GLU A 173 5.04 8.55 3.22
CA GLU A 173 4.56 8.21 4.56
C GLU A 173 3.40 9.13 4.96
N THR A 174 2.45 8.62 5.75
CA THR A 174 1.25 9.36 6.15
C THR A 174 1.60 10.68 6.83
N GLU A 175 2.66 10.68 7.62
CA GLU A 175 3.25 11.83 8.27
C GLU A 175 3.72 12.86 7.23
N LYS A 176 4.40 12.45 6.16
CA LYS A 176 4.83 13.36 5.07
C LYS A 176 3.65 13.96 4.31
N ILE A 177 2.58 13.19 4.12
CA ILE A 177 1.33 13.68 3.51
C ILE A 177 0.69 14.75 4.41
N MET A 178 0.58 14.47 5.72
CA MET A 178 0.07 15.40 6.72
C MET A 178 0.94 16.67 6.80
N GLU A 179 2.27 16.53 6.87
CA GLU A 179 3.23 17.63 6.90
C GLU A 179 3.07 18.55 5.69
N LYS A 180 2.95 17.97 4.48
CA LYS A 180 2.67 18.72 3.26
C LYS A 180 1.34 19.48 3.37
N GLY A 181 0.29 18.83 3.86
CA GLY A 181 -1.02 19.47 4.05
C GLY A 181 -0.98 20.62 5.05
N LEU A 182 -0.34 20.43 6.20
CA LEU A 182 -0.15 21.47 7.23
C LEU A 182 0.62 22.67 6.65
N ARG A 183 1.71 22.40 5.93
CA ARG A 183 2.53 23.42 5.26
C ARG A 183 1.74 24.20 4.22
N MET A 184 1.04 23.52 3.31
CA MET A 184 0.20 24.17 2.28
C MET A 184 -0.90 25.03 2.88
N ALA A 185 -1.43 24.61 4.04
CA ALA A 185 -2.41 25.35 4.80
C ALA A 185 -1.85 26.49 5.66
N ARG A 186 -0.53 26.73 5.62
CA ARG A 186 0.20 27.70 6.45
C ARG A 186 -0.01 27.49 7.96
N ILE A 187 -0.18 26.23 8.37
CA ILE A 187 -0.26 25.86 9.79
C ILE A 187 1.17 25.65 10.29
N LYS A 188 1.64 26.55 11.17
CA LYS A 188 2.95 26.40 11.84
C LYS A 188 2.90 25.13 12.70
N SER A 189 3.74 24.14 12.38
CA SER A 189 3.81 22.87 13.11
C SER A 189 5.24 22.39 13.27
N VAL A 190 5.52 21.66 14.35
CA VAL A 190 6.82 21.05 14.64
C VAL A 190 6.68 19.54 14.55
N SER A 191 7.37 18.93 13.60
CA SER A 191 7.40 17.48 13.39
C SER A 191 8.17 16.78 14.53
N GLN A 192 7.71 15.60 14.94
CA GLN A 192 8.38 14.73 15.92
C GLN A 192 8.66 15.38 17.28
N TYR A 193 7.75 16.23 17.75
CA TYR A 193 7.91 17.01 18.98
C TYR A 193 7.90 16.15 20.25
N ASN A 194 8.89 16.34 21.12
CA ASN A 194 8.93 15.69 22.43
C ASN A 194 8.36 16.64 23.49
N VAL A 195 7.32 16.19 24.19
CA VAL A 195 6.68 16.95 25.27
C VAL A 195 6.87 16.24 26.61
N LYS A 196 7.14 17.03 27.66
CA LYS A 196 7.13 16.57 29.05
C LYS A 196 5.80 16.96 29.69
N CYS A 197 5.13 15.98 30.28
CA CYS A 197 3.87 16.13 31.01
C CYS A 197 3.99 15.50 32.39
N GLY A 198 4.13 16.32 33.43
CA GLY A 198 4.56 15.88 34.75
C GLY A 198 5.89 15.12 34.65
N ASN A 199 5.91 13.88 35.16
CA ASN A 199 7.10 13.01 35.14
C ASN A 199 7.20 12.11 33.89
N LYS A 200 6.33 12.27 32.89
CA LYS A 200 6.37 11.47 31.65
C LYS A 200 6.76 12.30 30.45
N ARG A 201 7.40 11.64 29.48
CA ARG A 201 7.75 12.21 28.17
C ARG A 201 6.98 11.48 27.08
N PHE A 202 6.46 12.24 26.13
CA PHE A 202 5.76 11.71 24.95
C PHE A 202 6.37 12.30 23.69
N ARG A 203 6.43 11.49 22.64
CA ARG A 203 6.71 11.96 21.28
C ARG A 203 5.39 12.08 20.54
N LEU A 204 5.23 13.21 19.86
CA LEU A 204 4.08 13.57 19.03
C LEU A 204 4.53 13.59 17.57
N ASP A 205 3.67 13.22 16.62
CA ASP A 205 4.02 13.31 15.20
C ASP A 205 4.12 14.75 14.74
N PHE A 206 3.17 15.59 15.15
CA PHE A 206 3.24 17.05 15.00
C PHE A 206 2.69 17.78 16.22
N ALA A 207 3.34 18.87 16.60
CA ALA A 207 2.84 19.85 17.55
C ALA A 207 2.46 21.15 16.84
N VAL A 208 1.27 21.67 17.13
CA VAL A 208 0.82 22.99 16.69
C VAL A 208 0.58 23.84 17.93
N PHE A 209 1.35 24.91 18.09
CA PHE A 209 1.23 25.81 19.23
C PHE A 209 0.23 26.93 18.94
N CYS A 210 -0.67 27.16 19.89
CA CYS A 210 -1.72 28.16 19.82
C CYS A 210 -1.71 29.04 21.08
N LYS A 211 -2.41 30.17 21.03
CA LYS A 211 -2.42 31.12 22.16
C LYS A 211 -3.01 30.54 23.46
N LYS A 212 -4.05 29.69 23.34
CA LYS A 212 -4.78 29.10 24.48
C LYS A 212 -4.46 27.61 24.71
N GLY A 213 -3.36 27.11 24.17
CA GLY A 213 -2.94 25.71 24.32
C GLY A 213 -2.18 25.16 23.12
N ALA A 214 -2.03 23.85 23.03
CA ALA A 214 -1.36 23.21 21.90
C ALA A 214 -2.18 22.06 21.33
N ILE A 215 -1.94 21.71 20.06
CA ILE A 215 -2.59 20.59 19.38
C ILE A 215 -1.53 19.54 19.08
N ALA A 216 -1.78 18.31 19.52
CA ALA A 216 -1.02 17.14 19.12
C ALA A 216 -1.73 16.47 17.94
N VAL A 217 -1.14 16.54 16.75
CA VAL A 217 -1.64 15.83 15.56
C VAL A 217 -0.89 14.52 15.43
N GLU A 218 -1.60 13.41 15.47
CA GLU A 218 -1.01 12.06 15.37
C GLU A 218 -1.55 11.33 14.13
N CYS A 219 -0.64 10.78 13.35
CA CYS A 219 -0.91 9.98 12.15
C CYS A 219 -1.04 8.51 12.58
N ASP A 220 -2.26 8.10 12.91
CA ASP A 220 -2.51 6.77 13.44
C ASP A 220 -2.51 5.72 12.31
N ASN A 221 -1.43 4.96 12.23
CA ASN A 221 -1.39 3.76 11.42
C ASN A 221 -2.20 2.67 12.13
N LYS A 222 -3.42 2.40 11.61
CA LYS A 222 -4.43 1.44 12.10
C LYS A 222 -3.95 -0.01 12.36
N LYS A 223 -2.65 -0.31 12.28
CA LYS A 223 -2.10 -1.66 12.50
C LYS A 223 -1.11 -1.67 13.66
N ALA A 224 -1.66 -1.65 14.86
CA ALA A 224 -1.02 -2.30 15.99
C ALA A 224 -2.06 -3.08 16.76
N HIS A 225 -1.73 -4.35 17.02
CA HIS A 225 -2.56 -5.31 17.71
C HIS A 225 -3.22 -4.70 18.95
N SER A 226 -4.54 -4.90 19.01
CA SER A 226 -5.50 -4.60 20.07
C SER A 226 -5.17 -5.31 21.38
N GLY A 227 -3.97 -5.09 21.92
CA GLY A 227 -3.64 -5.51 23.27
C GLY A 227 -4.24 -4.53 24.27
N LYS A 228 -4.95 -5.03 25.28
CA LYS A 228 -5.50 -4.23 26.40
C LYS A 228 -4.45 -3.28 27.00
N ALA A 229 -3.17 -3.68 27.01
CA ALA A 229 -2.05 -2.87 27.46
C ALA A 229 -1.78 -1.61 26.61
N ARG A 230 -1.90 -1.66 25.28
CA ARG A 230 -1.69 -0.48 24.42
C ARG A 230 -2.85 0.50 24.54
N VAL A 231 -4.08 -0.01 24.63
CA VAL A 231 -5.27 0.82 24.90
C VAL A 231 -5.13 1.55 26.25
N LYS A 232 -4.65 0.85 27.29
CA LYS A 232 -4.38 1.47 28.60
C LYS A 232 -3.28 2.55 28.50
N LYS A 233 -2.18 2.28 27.80
CA LYS A 233 -1.11 3.27 27.57
C LYS A 233 -1.60 4.50 26.81
N ASP A 234 -2.40 4.32 25.76
CA ASP A 234 -2.96 5.43 24.98
C ASP A 234 -3.94 6.27 25.78
N LYS A 235 -4.79 5.64 26.61
CA LYS A 235 -5.68 6.34 27.54
C LYS A 235 -4.87 7.21 28.52
N ILE A 236 -3.80 6.66 29.09
CA ILE A 236 -2.91 7.39 30.00
C ILE A 236 -2.20 8.55 29.27
N LYS A 237 -1.65 8.31 28.07
CA LYS A 237 -1.03 9.37 27.24
C LYS A 237 -2.01 10.51 26.99
N ASN A 238 -3.22 10.19 26.55
CA ASN A 238 -4.24 11.19 26.23
C ASN A 238 -4.67 11.99 27.47
N ALA A 239 -4.87 11.32 28.62
CA ALA A 239 -5.24 12.00 29.86
C ALA A 239 -4.16 13.00 30.31
N LEU A 240 -2.90 12.57 30.31
CA LEU A 240 -1.78 13.43 30.72
C LEU A 240 -1.56 14.59 29.75
N LEU A 241 -1.63 14.35 28.45
CA LEU A 241 -1.53 15.42 27.45
C LEU A 241 -2.65 16.46 27.63
N LYS A 242 -3.89 16.01 27.85
CA LYS A 242 -5.01 16.93 28.13
C LYS A 242 -4.78 17.78 29.38
N GLN A 243 -4.30 17.17 30.47
CA GLN A 243 -3.97 17.90 31.70
C GLN A 243 -2.90 18.98 31.46
N CYS A 244 -1.98 18.77 30.52
CA CYS A 244 -0.99 19.76 30.11
C CYS A 244 -1.48 20.77 29.07
N GLY A 245 -2.78 20.89 28.82
CA GLY A 245 -3.33 21.84 27.85
C GLY A 245 -3.20 21.41 26.38
N TRP A 246 -3.00 20.12 26.10
CA TRP A 246 -2.95 19.61 24.74
C TRP A 246 -4.31 19.10 24.27
N THR A 247 -4.73 19.56 23.09
CA THR A 247 -5.81 18.96 22.31
C THR A 247 -5.24 17.88 21.41
N ILE A 248 -5.62 16.62 21.62
CA ILE A 248 -5.14 15.49 20.80
C ILE A 248 -6.08 15.26 19.62
N MET A 249 -5.52 15.23 18.41
CA MET A 249 -6.22 14.93 17.16
C MET A 249 -5.52 13.74 16.48
N ARG A 250 -6.23 12.63 16.36
CA ARG A 250 -5.71 11.44 15.67
C ARG A 250 -6.38 11.24 14.33
N PHE A 251 -5.58 11.06 13.29
CA PHE A 251 -6.07 10.82 11.95
C PHE A 251 -5.55 9.47 11.48
N SER A 252 -6.47 8.55 11.19
CA SER A 252 -6.07 7.27 10.62
C SER A 252 -5.46 7.47 9.25
N GLU A 253 -4.48 6.64 8.88
CA GLU A 253 -3.92 6.63 7.53
C GLU A 253 -4.99 6.69 6.42
N SER A 254 -6.03 5.85 6.51
CA SER A 254 -7.08 5.82 5.49
C SER A 254 -7.74 7.18 5.30
N LYS A 255 -7.90 7.95 6.39
CA LYS A 255 -8.52 9.27 6.37
C LYS A 255 -7.58 10.32 5.78
N ILE A 256 -6.28 10.27 6.13
CA ILE A 256 -5.27 11.19 5.58
C ILE A 256 -5.12 11.01 4.07
N VAL A 257 -5.11 9.75 3.61
CA VAL A 257 -4.96 9.43 2.18
C VAL A 257 -6.22 9.77 1.39
N SER A 258 -7.42 9.53 1.93
CA SER A 258 -8.67 9.77 1.20
C SER A 258 -9.19 11.20 1.27
N ASP A 259 -8.89 11.91 2.36
CA ASP A 259 -9.48 13.20 2.71
C ASP A 259 -8.48 14.05 3.52
N LEU A 260 -7.37 14.42 2.88
CA LEU A 260 -6.36 15.28 3.50
C LEU A 260 -6.96 16.65 3.86
N ASP A 261 -7.71 17.26 2.95
CA ASP A 261 -8.30 18.59 3.14
C ASP A 261 -9.24 18.62 4.34
N GLY A 262 -10.09 17.60 4.52
CA GLY A 262 -10.94 17.46 5.69
C GLY A 262 -10.16 17.24 6.98
N CYS A 263 -9.00 16.56 6.95
CA CYS A 263 -8.10 16.47 8.10
C CYS A 263 -7.52 17.85 8.46
N ILE A 264 -7.00 18.56 7.46
CA ILE A 264 -6.41 19.89 7.64
C ILE A 264 -7.45 20.90 8.12
N LEU A 265 -8.68 20.85 7.61
CA LEU A 265 -9.79 21.69 8.07
C LEU A 265 -10.10 21.44 9.56
N GLN A 266 -10.06 20.20 10.03
CA GLN A 266 -10.23 19.89 11.44
C GLN A 266 -9.13 20.52 12.29
N VAL A 267 -7.87 20.46 11.84
CA VAL A 267 -6.75 21.12 12.53
C VAL A 267 -6.94 22.63 12.56
N LYS A 268 -7.30 23.27 11.42
CA LYS A 268 -7.60 24.71 11.37
C LYS A 268 -8.70 25.13 12.34
N LYS A 269 -9.80 24.36 12.40
CA LYS A 269 -10.89 24.61 13.35
C LYS A 269 -10.41 24.54 14.81
N ALA A 270 -9.56 23.57 15.13
CA ALA A 270 -8.96 23.46 16.47
C ALA A 270 -8.02 24.65 16.78
N VAL A 271 -7.20 25.07 15.81
CA VAL A 271 -6.36 26.28 15.94
C VAL A 271 -7.22 27.52 16.23
N GLY A 272 -8.31 27.71 15.49
CA GLY A 272 -9.24 28.83 15.72
C GLY A 272 -9.86 28.82 17.12
N LYS A 273 -10.30 27.65 17.59
CA LYS A 273 -10.82 27.48 18.97
C LYS A 273 -9.79 27.80 20.05
N LEU A 274 -8.50 27.56 19.78
CA LEU A 274 -7.40 27.83 20.69
C LEU A 274 -6.77 29.23 20.50
N GLY A 275 -7.48 30.15 19.86
CA GLY A 275 -7.07 31.56 19.76
C GLY A 275 -6.04 31.85 18.67
N GLY A 276 -5.85 30.94 17.70
CA GLY A 276 -4.89 31.10 16.62
C GLY A 276 -3.45 30.78 17.04
N PHE A 277 -2.51 30.99 16.13
CA PHE A 277 -1.10 30.71 16.36
C PHE A 277 -0.50 31.64 17.42
N THR A 278 0.44 31.09 18.19
CA THR A 278 1.38 31.90 18.97
C THR A 278 2.23 32.74 18.00
N PRO A 279 2.50 34.03 18.30
CA PRO A 279 3.38 34.87 17.48
C PRO A 279 4.67 34.15 17.08
#